data_AF-A0A651GLL1-F1
#
_entry.id   AF-A0A651GLL1-F1
#
_cell.length_a   1.000
_cell.length_b   1.000
_cell.length_c   1.000
_cell.angle_alpha   90.00
_cell.angle_beta   90.00
_cell.angle_gamma   90.00
#
_symmetry.space_group_name_H-M   'P 1'
#
loop_
_entity.id
_entity.type
_entity.pdbx_description
1 polymer ?
#
loop_
_entity_poly.entity_id
_entity_poly.type
_entity_poly.pdbx_seq_one_letter_code
_entity_poly.pdbx_strand_id
1 'polypeptide(L)' 'MARLESLDEWELWGHTDQFGNVAQRISTYAVHVDAAESERGIILFQFVRVDEQWLIQSMIWQTESDDLAIPSHYLGDY' A
#
# COMPACT_ATOMS: atom_id res chain seq x y z
N MET A 1 -10.68 21.63 -15.08
CA MET A 1 -10.16 20.32 -14.62
C MET A 1 -8.69 20.27 -14.96
N ALA A 2 -7.82 20.01 -13.99
CA ALA A 2 -6.41 19.74 -14.26
C ALA A 2 -6.28 18.35 -14.93
N ARG A 3 -5.29 18.19 -15.81
CA ARG A 3 -4.99 16.94 -16.51
C ARG A 3 -3.79 16.29 -15.82
N LEU A 4 -3.97 15.04 -15.37
CA LEU A 4 -2.91 14.18 -14.84
C LEU A 4 -2.11 13.63 -16.03
N GLU A 5 -0.79 13.82 -16.06
CA GLU A 5 0.08 13.36 -17.15
C GLU A 5 0.84 12.07 -16.76
N SER A 6 1.22 11.92 -15.49
CA SER A 6 1.89 10.69 -15.01
C SER A 6 1.63 10.39 -13.53
N LEU A 7 1.50 9.11 -13.21
CA LEU A 7 1.50 8.57 -11.86
C LEU A 7 2.54 7.46 -11.77
N ASP A 8 3.49 7.59 -10.86
CA ASP A 8 4.49 6.56 -10.54
C ASP A 8 4.33 6.16 -9.07
N GLU A 9 3.95 4.91 -8.83
CA GLU A 9 3.70 4.37 -7.49
C GLU A 9 4.59 3.14 -7.25
N TRP A 10 5.23 3.10 -6.10
CA TRP A 10 6.05 1.97 -5.69
C TRP A 10 5.88 1.64 -4.21
N GLU A 11 6.13 0.38 -3.88
CA GLU A 11 6.14 -0.10 -2.51
C GLU A 11 7.47 0.26 -1.84
N LEU A 12 7.39 0.89 -0.66
CA LEU A 12 8.53 1.19 0.21
C LEU A 12 8.88 -0.01 1.09
N TRP A 13 7.85 -0.68 1.61
CA TRP A 13 7.95 -1.81 2.51
C TRP A 13 6.65 -2.61 2.49
N GLY A 14 6.74 -3.91 2.74
CA GLY A 14 5.56 -4.74 2.92
C GLY A 14 5.84 -6.01 3.71
N HIS A 15 4.82 -6.49 4.38
CA HIS A 15 4.83 -7.77 5.09
C HIS A 15 3.53 -8.52 4.83
N THR A 16 3.65 -9.84 4.62
CA THR A 16 2.51 -10.72 4.38
C THR A 16 2.51 -11.83 5.43
N ASP A 17 1.43 -11.92 6.20
CA ASP A 17 1.15 -13.09 7.03
C ASP A 17 0.14 -13.99 6.30
N GLN A 18 0.41 -15.29 6.28
CA GLN A 18 -0.48 -16.28 5.68
C GLN A 18 -0.81 -17.39 6.67
N PHE A 19 -2.09 -17.78 6.73
CA PHE A 19 -2.55 -18.96 7.45
C PHE A 19 -3.54 -19.76 6.59
N GLY A 20 -3.09 -20.88 6.03
CA GLY A 20 -3.90 -21.70 5.13
C GLY A 20 -4.39 -20.91 3.91
N ASN A 21 -5.71 -20.75 3.81
CA ASN A 21 -6.41 -20.09 2.69
C ASN A 21 -6.79 -18.62 2.98
N VAL A 22 -6.19 -17.99 3.99
CA VAL A 22 -6.31 -16.55 4.25
C VAL A 22 -4.92 -15.92 4.36
N ALA A 23 -4.81 -14.65 3.97
CA ALA A 23 -3.60 -13.86 4.16
C ALA A 23 -3.96 -12.40 4.46
N GLN A 24 -3.07 -11.71 5.17
CA GLN A 24 -3.11 -10.25 5.31
C GLN A 24 -1.79 -9.68 4.78
N ARG A 25 -1.86 -8.54 4.10
CA ARG A 25 -0.68 -7.78 3.69
C ARG A 25 -0.81 -6.36 4.20
N ILE A 26 0.24 -5.89 4.86
CA ILE A 26 0.47 -4.48 5.11
C ILE A 26 1.54 -4.01 4.11
N SER A 27 1.28 -2.92 3.42
CA SER A 27 2.14 -2.37 2.37
C SER A 27 2.16 -0.86 2.50
N THR A 28 3.32 -0.25 2.58
CA THR A 28 3.47 1.20 2.50
C THR A 28 3.96 1.58 1.12
N TYR A 29 3.41 2.64 0.57
CA TYR A 29 3.70 3.09 -0.79
C TYR A 29 4.18 4.55 -0.78
N ALA A 30 4.87 4.90 -1.86
CA ALA A 30 5.05 6.28 -2.30
C ALA A 30 4.49 6.44 -3.70
N VAL A 31 3.92 7.61 -3.99
CA VAL A 31 3.41 7.97 -5.31
C VAL A 31 3.92 9.34 -5.72
N HIS A 32 4.48 9.45 -6.92
CA HIS A 32 4.76 10.72 -7.56
C HIS A 32 3.65 11.08 -8.54
N VAL A 33 3.08 12.27 -8.35
CA VAL A 33 2.12 12.87 -9.28
C VAL A 33 2.84 13.95 -10.08
N ASP A 34 2.85 13.80 -11.40
CA ASP A 34 3.46 14.74 -12.35
C ASP A 34 4.89 15.18 -11.98
N ALA A 35 5.68 14.26 -11.39
CA ALA A 35 7.07 14.44 -10.94
C ALA A 35 7.31 15.57 -9.91
N ALA A 36 6.27 16.07 -9.24
CA ALA A 36 6.40 17.23 -8.34
C ALA A 36 6.28 16.88 -6.85
N GLU A 37 5.32 16.03 -6.47
CA GLU A 37 5.06 15.71 -5.07
C GLU A 37 4.99 14.19 -4.86
N SER A 38 5.71 13.72 -3.83
CA SER A 38 5.63 12.35 -3.33
C SER A 38 4.58 12.30 -2.22
N GLU A 39 3.43 11.68 -2.46
CA GLU A 39 2.54 11.24 -1.39
C GLU A 39 3.03 9.88 -0.87
N ARG A 40 2.87 9.61 0.43
CA ARG A 40 3.06 8.27 1.00
C ARG A 40 1.80 7.83 1.69
N GLY A 41 1.62 6.53 1.79
CA GLY A 41 0.52 5.96 2.56
C GLY A 41 0.75 4.51 2.92
N ILE A 42 -0.24 3.95 3.61
CA ILE A 42 -0.28 2.54 3.97
C ILE A 42 -1.56 1.91 3.46
N ILE A 43 -1.46 0.69 2.94
CA ILE A 43 -2.57 -0.14 2.47
C ILE A 43 -2.53 -1.46 3.22
N LEU A 44 -3.67 -1.86 3.76
CA LEU A 44 -3.88 -3.17 4.37
C LEU A 44 -4.83 -3.96 3.47
N PHE A 45 -4.37 -5.11 3.00
CA PHE A 45 -5.16 -6.06 2.23
C PHE A 45 -5.52 -7.28 3.07
N GLN A 46 -6.74 -7.77 2.90
CA GLN A 46 -7.13 -9.11 3.33
C GLN A 46 -7.44 -9.96 2.11
N PHE A 47 -6.88 -11.16 2.07
CA PHE A 47 -7.03 -12.10 0.97
C PHE A 47 -7.70 -13.39 1.42
N VAL A 48 -8.47 -13.99 0.51
CA VAL A 48 -9.02 -15.33 0.65
C VAL A 48 -8.65 -16.16 -0.59
N ARG A 49 -8.30 -17.43 -0.39
CA ARG A 49 -8.06 -18.38 -1.47
C ARG A 49 -9.32 -19.17 -1.79
N VAL A 50 -9.83 -19.05 -3.02
CA VAL A 50 -11.01 -19.75 -3.53
C VAL A 50 -10.63 -20.39 -4.87
N ASP A 51 -10.95 -21.68 -5.07
CA ASP A 51 -10.65 -22.42 -6.30
C ASP A 51 -9.20 -22.24 -6.78
N GLU A 52 -8.27 -22.40 -5.83
CA GLU A 52 -6.81 -22.23 -6.02
C GLU A 52 -6.32 -20.80 -6.31
N GLN A 53 -7.20 -19.82 -6.43
CA GLN A 53 -6.90 -18.41 -6.70
C GLN A 53 -6.98 -17.53 -5.46
N TRP A 54 -6.09 -16.54 -5.34
CA TRP A 54 -6.17 -15.52 -4.29
C TRP A 54 -7.02 -14.35 -4.76
N LEU A 55 -7.99 -13.96 -3.93
CA LEU A 55 -8.88 -12.84 -4.16
C LEU A 55 -8.71 -11.80 -3.05
N ILE A 56 -8.83 -10.52 -3.39
CA ILE A 56 -8.91 -9.44 -2.40
C ILE A 56 -10.31 -9.46 -1.80
N GLN A 57 -10.39 -9.76 -0.50
CA GLN A 57 -11.65 -9.70 0.26
C GLN A 57 -11.90 -8.29 0.80
N SER A 58 -10.85 -7.59 1.24
CA SER A 58 -10.93 -6.20 1.68
C SER A 58 -9.62 -5.46 1.43
N MET A 59 -9.74 -4.13 1.31
CA MET A 59 -8.63 -3.21 1.19
C MET A 59 -9.00 -1.93 1.92
N ILE A 60 -8.13 -1.49 2.82
CA ILE A 60 -8.23 -0.19 3.48
C ILE A 60 -6.90 0.53 3.33
N TRP A 61 -6.93 1.84 3.16
CA TRP A 61 -5.74 2.65 3.03
C TRP A 61 -5.84 3.92 3.86
N GLN A 62 -4.68 4.47 4.18
CA GLN A 62 -4.55 5.75 4.87
C GLN A 62 -3.32 6.48 4.34
N THR A 63 -3.54 7.68 3.82
CA THR A 63 -2.48 8.60 3.40
C THR A 63 -1.78 9.17 4.64
N GLU A 64 -0.46 9.29 4.56
CA GLU A 64 0.38 9.93 5.57
C GLU A 64 0.05 11.43 5.68
N SER A 65 0.12 11.98 6.89
CA SER A 65 0.00 13.42 7.12
C SER A 65 0.90 13.87 8.26
N ASP A 66 1.00 15.19 8.48
CA ASP A 66 1.78 15.76 9.58
C ASP A 66 1.34 15.24 10.96
N ASP A 67 0.04 14.94 11.12
CA ASP A 67 -0.54 14.40 12.36
C ASP A 67 -0.56 12.85 12.39
N LEU A 68 -0.25 12.20 11.27
CA LEU A 68 -0.32 10.75 11.10
C LEU A 68 0.85 10.25 10.24
N ALA A 69 2.04 10.25 10.81
CA ALA A 69 3.24 9.74 10.18
C ALA A 69 3.20 8.21 10.07
N ILE A 70 3.74 7.67 8.98
CA ILE A 70 3.98 6.23 8.84
C ILE A 70 5.06 5.84 9.85
N PRO A 71 4.81 4.84 10.73
CA PRO A 71 5.83 4.34 11.63
C PRO A 71 7.09 3.88 10.90
N SER A 72 8.27 4.23 11.40
CA SER A 72 9.54 3.96 10.72
C SER A 72 9.81 2.49 10.41
N HIS A 73 9.29 1.57 11.21
CA HIS A 73 9.41 0.12 10.96
C HIS A 73 8.63 -0.36 9.72
N TYR A 74 7.77 0.49 9.16
CA TYR A 74 7.06 0.27 7.91
C TYR A 74 7.67 1.04 6.73
N LEU A 75 8.90 1.57 6.79
CA LEU A 75 9.49 2.35 5.69
C LEU A 75 10.65 1.67 4.97
N GLY A 76 11.10 0.50 5.44
CA GLY A 76 12.29 -0.17 4.90
C GLY A 76 13.57 0.69 5.00
N ASP A 77 14.65 0.26 4.36
CA ASP A 77 15.93 1.00 4.29
C ASP A 77 16.04 1.81 2.97
N TYR A 78 14.95 2.47 2.55
CA TYR A 78 14.84 3.14 1.24
C TYR A 78 15.60 4.48 1.17
#